data_AF-A0A0A9D4A5-F1
#
_entry.id   AF-A0A0A9D4A5-F1
#
_cell.length_a   1.000
_cell.length_b   1.000
_cell.length_c   1.000
_cell.angle_alpha   90.00
_cell.angle_beta   90.00
_cell.angle_gamma   90.00
#
_symmetry.space_group_name_H-M   'P 1'
#
loop_
_entity.id
_entity.type
_entity.pdbx_description
1 polymer ?
#
loop_
_entity_poly.entity_id
_entity_poly.type
_entity_poly.pdbx_seq_one_letter_code
_entity_poly.pdbx_strand_id
1 'polypeptide(L)'
;MFIINFVEYFRNRAIVPCKNRVYFNSLVGEKFEMVTWKGIPYTISVSKNRATTELEGDWSMFVHDHQIVPGDSVMMLSKILRFLAVCLQTVTST
;
A
#
# COMPACT_ATOMS: atom_id res chain seq x y z
N MET A 1 7.30 7.58 5.69
CA MET A 1 5.84 7.36 5.84
C MET A 1 5.12 7.98 4.65
N PHE A 2 4.10 7.32 4.11
CA PHE A 2 3.18 7.90 3.13
C PHE A 2 1.79 7.26 3.24
N ILE A 3 0.77 7.91 2.69
CA ILE A 3 -0.62 7.43 2.70
C ILE A 3 -1.04 7.11 1.27
N ILE A 4 -1.64 5.93 1.08
CA ILE A 4 -2.30 5.51 -0.14
C ILE A 4 -3.79 5.65 0.08
N ASN A 5 -4.46 6.47 -0.73
CA ASN A 5 -5.92 6.58 -0.68
C ASN A 5 -6.51 5.49 -1.56
N PHE A 6 -7.44 4.72 -1.01
CA PHE A 6 -8.12 3.68 -1.74
C PHE A 6 -9.31 4.28 -2.50
N VAL A 7 -9.29 4.15 -3.83
CA VAL A 7 -10.44 4.42 -4.70
C VAL A 7 -10.78 3.13 -5.44
N GLU A 8 -12.05 2.96 -5.81
CA GLU A 8 -12.63 1.69 -6.27
C GLU A 8 -11.84 0.97 -7.38
N TYR A 9 -11.21 1.73 -8.27
CA TYR A 9 -10.33 1.22 -9.34
C TYR A 9 -9.03 0.53 -8.85
N PHE A 10 -8.73 0.54 -7.55
CA PHE A 10 -7.47 0.07 -6.95
C PHE A 10 -7.60 -1.22 -6.14
N ARG A 11 -8.66 -2.01 -6.36
CA ARG A 11 -8.82 -3.29 -5.67
C ARG A 11 -7.67 -4.27 -5.93
N ASN A 12 -7.19 -4.32 -7.17
CA ASN A 12 -6.12 -5.24 -7.57
C ASN A 12 -4.72 -4.60 -7.59
N ARG A 13 -4.65 -3.27 -7.49
CA ARG A 13 -3.38 -2.53 -7.50
C ARG A 13 -3.49 -1.22 -6.74
N ALA A 14 -2.42 -0.73 -6.14
CA ALA A 14 -2.35 0.63 -5.58
C ALA A 14 -1.34 1.50 -6.31
N ILE A 15 -1.54 2.81 -6.30
CA ILE A 15 -0.57 3.78 -6.85
C ILE A 15 0.15 4.49 -5.71
N VAL A 16 1.48 4.47 -5.75
CA VAL A 16 2.30 5.26 -4.84
C VAL A 16 2.16 6.75 -5.21
N PRO A 17 1.83 7.65 -4.26
CA PRO A 17 1.67 9.07 -4.55
C PRO A 17 2.93 9.68 -5.18
N CYS A 18 2.76 10.51 -6.21
CA CYS A 18 3.87 11.11 -6.97
C CYS A 18 4.93 11.77 -6.08
N LYS A 19 4.51 12.49 -5.03
CA LYS A 19 5.39 13.18 -4.08
C LYS A 19 6.32 12.24 -3.29
N ASN A 20 5.93 10.98 -3.13
CA ASN A 20 6.69 9.97 -2.39
C ASN A 20 7.38 8.95 -3.31
N ARG A 21 7.07 8.96 -4.61
CA ARG A 21 7.47 7.94 -5.58
C ARG A 21 8.98 7.74 -5.67
N VAL A 22 9.76 8.82 -5.77
CA VAL A 22 11.23 8.74 -5.91
C VAL A 22 11.85 8.11 -4.67
N TYR A 23 11.48 8.59 -3.49
CA TYR A 23 11.96 8.06 -2.22
C TYR A 23 11.56 6.58 -2.05
N PHE A 24 10.29 6.25 -2.30
CA PHE A 24 9.82 4.86 -2.24
C PHE A 24 10.63 3.95 -3.18
N ASN A 25 10.83 4.36 -4.44
CA ASN A 25 11.55 3.57 -5.43
C ASN A 25 13.03 3.34 -5.10
N SER A 26 13.65 4.21 -4.29
CA SER A 26 15.01 4.01 -3.78
C SER A 26 15.10 2.98 -2.64
N LEU A 27 13.99 2.70 -1.96
CA LEU A 27 13.95 1.78 -0.81
C LEU A 27 13.59 0.35 -1.20
N VAL A 28 12.87 0.16 -2.30
CA VAL A 28 12.35 -1.15 -2.71
C VAL A 28 12.87 -1.58 -4.07
N GLY A 29 13.06 -2.88 -4.22
CA GLY A 29 13.32 -3.51 -5.53
C GLY A 29 12.03 -3.69 -6.33
N GLU A 30 11.94 -4.81 -7.04
CA GLU A 30 10.74 -5.26 -7.75
C GLU A 30 9.68 -5.85 -6.81
N LYS A 31 10.08 -6.22 -5.59
CA LYS A 31 9.21 -6.76 -4.55
C LYS A 31 9.66 -6.28 -3.18
N PHE A 32 8.73 -6.23 -2.23
CA PHE A 32 9.04 -6.02 -0.82
C PHE A 32 7.99 -6.71 0.07
N GLU A 33 8.38 -6.93 1.33
CA GLU A 33 7.46 -7.45 2.36
C GLU A 33 6.73 -6.29 3.04
N MET A 34 5.40 -6.32 2.96
CA MET A 34 4.50 -5.48 3.71
C MET A 34 3.94 -6.27 4.88
N VAL A 35 4.08 -5.77 6.10
CA VAL A 35 3.61 -6.44 7.31
C VAL A 35 2.51 -5.59 7.93
N THR A 36 1.43 -6.21 8.38
CA THR A 36 0.36 -5.48 9.08
C THR A 36 0.73 -5.23 10.54
N TRP A 37 -0.03 -4.40 11.23
CA TRP A 37 0.14 -4.20 12.69
C TRP A 37 -0.04 -5.49 13.50
N LYS A 38 -0.75 -6.48 12.96
CA LYS A 38 -0.91 -7.82 13.55
C LYS A 38 0.25 -8.78 13.23
N GLY A 39 1.26 -8.33 12.48
CA GLY A 39 2.41 -9.15 12.11
C GLY A 39 2.18 -10.07 10.90
N ILE A 40 1.08 -9.89 10.16
CA ILE A 40 0.77 -10.72 8.98
C ILE A 40 1.55 -10.17 7.77
N PRO A 41 2.41 -10.99 7.10
CA PRO A 41 3.17 -10.55 5.94
C PRO A 41 2.38 -10.71 4.64
N TYR A 42 2.60 -9.78 3.71
CA TYR A 42 2.09 -9.79 2.33
C TYR A 42 3.26 -9.44 1.40
N THR A 43 3.43 -10.22 0.33
CA THR A 43 4.47 -9.99 -0.68
C THR A 43 3.94 -9.06 -1.77
N ILE A 44 4.39 -7.80 -1.73
CA ILE A 44 3.93 -6.79 -2.68
C ILE A 44 4.89 -6.73 -3.86
N SER A 45 4.35 -6.84 -5.06
CA SER A 45 5.10 -6.62 -6.30
C SER A 45 5.03 -5.16 -6.71
N VAL A 46 6.13 -4.62 -7.23
CA VAL A 46 6.31 -3.22 -7.56
C VAL A 46 6.59 -3.07 -9.05
N SER A 47 5.64 -2.50 -9.78
CA SER A 47 5.81 -2.13 -11.18
C SER A 47 6.17 -0.66 -11.29
N LYS A 48 7.35 -0.35 -11.84
CA LYS A 48 7.87 1.01 -11.99
C LYS A 48 7.84 1.41 -13.46
N ASN A 49 7.12 2.48 -13.79
CA ASN A 49 7.20 3.10 -15.11
C ASN A 49 7.47 4.62 -14.99
N ARG A 50 7.61 5.33 -16.11
CA ARG A 50 7.95 6.76 -16.11
C ARG A 50 6.90 7.63 -15.42
N ALA A 51 5.62 7.24 -15.43
CA ALA A 51 4.50 8.03 -14.92
C ALA A 51 4.01 7.58 -13.54
N THR A 52 4.00 6.28 -13.26
CA THR A 52 3.42 5.68 -12.05
C THR A 52 4.36 4.65 -11.40
N THR A 53 4.11 4.38 -10.13
CA THR A 53 4.62 3.21 -9.43
C THR A 53 3.44 2.50 -8.83
N GLU A 54 3.26 1.24 -9.23
CA GLU A 54 2.08 0.44 -8.94
C GLU A 54 2.46 -0.72 -8.02
N LEU A 55 1.59 -0.99 -7.06
CA LEU A 55 1.71 -2.06 -6.08
C LEU A 55 0.69 -3.14 -6.43
N GLU A 56 1.15 -4.37 -6.63
CA GLU A 56 0.35 -5.51 -7.08
C GLU A 56 0.71 -6.77 -6.29
N GLY A 57 0.24 -7.93 -6.74
CA GLY A 57 0.43 -9.21 -6.06
C GLY A 57 -0.50 -9.32 -4.85
N ASP A 58 0.07 -9.53 -3.68
CA ASP A 58 -0.69 -9.75 -2.44
C ASP A 58 -1.46 -8.51 -1.96
N TRP A 59 -1.34 -7.37 -2.65
CA TRP A 59 -2.15 -6.19 -2.42
C TRP A 59 -3.65 -6.49 -2.43
N SER A 60 -4.13 -7.29 -3.39
CA SER A 60 -5.55 -7.62 -3.51
C SER A 60 -6.03 -8.49 -2.33
N MET A 61 -5.19 -9.41 -1.85
CA MET A 61 -5.47 -10.20 -0.66
C MET A 61 -5.51 -9.33 0.59
N PHE A 62 -4.55 -8.42 0.75
CA PHE A 62 -4.56 -7.45 1.85
C PHE A 62 -5.84 -6.61 1.86
N VAL A 63 -6.25 -6.06 0.71
CA VAL A 63 -7.51 -5.30 0.56
C VAL A 63 -8.73 -6.15 0.95
N HIS A 64 -8.77 -7.41 0.50
CA HIS A 64 -9.84 -8.34 0.81
C HIS A 64 -9.90 -8.69 2.30
N ASP A 65 -8.79 -9.12 2.90
CA ASP A 65 -8.71 -9.58 4.28
C ASP A 65 -9.01 -8.46 5.29
N HIS A 66 -8.68 -7.22 4.93
CA HIS A 66 -8.93 -6.04 5.75
C HIS A 66 -10.20 -5.28 5.38
N GLN A 67 -11.00 -5.79 4.44
CA GLN A 67 -12.26 -5.18 4.00
C GLN A 67 -12.12 -3.70 3.65
N ILE A 68 -11.03 -3.33 2.97
CA ILE A 68 -10.74 -1.95 2.60
C ILE A 68 -11.72 -1.52 1.51
N VAL A 69 -12.44 -0.42 1.75
CA VAL A 69 -13.47 0.10 0.83
C VAL A 69 -13.05 1.45 0.25
N PRO A 70 -13.65 1.89 -0.89
CA PRO A 70 -13.40 3.22 -1.44
C PRO A 70 -13.61 4.32 -0.39
N GLY A 71 -12.64 5.21 -0.25
CA GLY A 71 -12.60 6.25 0.78
C GLY A 71 -11.67 5.94 1.95
N ASP A 72 -11.36 4.66 2.19
CA ASP A 72 -10.35 4.28 3.19
C ASP A 72 -8.93 4.65 2.75
N SER A 73 -8.02 4.65 3.71
CA SER A 73 -6.62 4.98 3.48
C SER A 73 -5.70 3.94 4.10
N VAL A 74 -4.56 3.69 3.45
CA VAL A 74 -3.51 2.80 3.97
C VAL A 74 -2.27 3.63 4.25
N MET A 75 -1.87 3.67 5.52
CA MET A 75 -0.62 4.30 5.92
C MET A 75 0.52 3.30 5.82
N MET A 76 1.55 3.67 5.06
CA MET A 76 2.77 2.90 4.86
C MET A 76 3.92 3.51 5.65
N LEU A 77 4.41 2.77 6.64
CA LEU A 77 5.53 3.13 7.50
C LEU A 77 6.76 2.30 7.11
N SER A 78 7.80 2.96 6.59
CA SER A 78 9.08 2.32 6.32
C SER A 78 9.84 2.09 7.62
N LYS A 79 10.12 0.83 7.96
CA LYS A 79 11.18 0.43 8.89
C LYS A 79 12.30 -0.21 8.06
N ILE A 80 13.53 -0.23 8.58
CA ILE A 80 14.68 -0.79 7.88
C ILE A 80 14.31 -2.17 7.30
N LEU A 81 14.28 -2.27 5.97
CA LEU A 81 13.93 -3.46 5.15
C LEU A 81 12.47 -3.93 5.11
N ARG A 82 11.51 -3.28 5.81
CA ARG A 82 10.09 -3.68 5.83
C ARG A 82 9.14 -2.50 5.83
N PHE A 83 7.96 -2.66 5.24
CA PHE A 83 6.89 -1.68 5.38
C PHE A 83 5.83 -2.20 6.35
N LEU A 84 5.47 -1.38 7.33
CA LEU A 84 4.30 -1.59 8.18
C LEU A 84 3.08 -0.92 7.53
N ALA A 85 2.03 -1.69 7.28
CA ALA A 85 0.75 -1.19 6.79
C ALA A 85 -0.27 -1.04 7.93
N VAL A 86 -0.90 0.13 7.97
CA VAL A 86 -1.99 0.45 8.92
C VAL A 86 -3.19 0.94 8.12
N CYS A 87 -4.33 0.24 8.25
CA CYS A 87 -5.59 0.68 7.67
C CYS A 87 -6.17 1.82 8.50
N LEU A 88 -6.50 2.92 7.83
CA LEU A 88 -7.23 4.06 8.36
C LEU A 88 -8.63 4.01 7.76
N GLN A 89 -9.59 3.58 8.55
CA GLN A 89 -10.99 3.56 8.15
C GLN A 89 -11.57 4.96 8.23
N THR A 90 -12.41 5.32 7.26
CA THR A 90 -13.25 6.50 7.41
C THR A 90 -14.24 6.26 8.55
N VAL A 91 -14.18 7.09 9.61
CA VAL A 91 -15.20 7.06 10.66
C VAL A 91 -16.48 7.59 10.03
N THR A 92 -17.36 6.68 9.64
CA THR A 92 -18.76 7.04 9.35
C THR A 92 -19.41 7.31 10.70
N SER A 93 -19.47 8.60 11.07
CA SER A 93 -20.36 9.04 12.16
C SER A 93 -21.77 8.57 11.80
N THR A 94 -22.32 7.70 12.65
CA THR A 94 -23.71 7.24 12.59
C THR A 94 -24.65 8.32 13.08
#